data_AF-A0A9D2AB89-F1
#
_entry.id   AF-A0A9D2AB89-F1
#
_cell.length_a   1.000
_cell.length_b   1.000
_cell.length_c   1.000
_cell.angle_alpha   90.00
_cell.angle_beta   90.00
_cell.angle_gamma   90.00
#
_symmetry.space_group_name_H-M   'P 1'
#
loop_
_entity.id
_entity.type
_entity.pdbx_description
1 polymer ?
#
loop_
_entity_poly.entity_id
_entity_poly.type
_entity_poly.pdbx_seq_one_letter_code
_entity_poly.pdbx_strand_id
1 'polypeptide(L)' 'FRKGTKAPQAAGIIHSDFEKGFIRAEVIKYEDFIRLGSEAKCKEAGKMSVEGKDYVVQDGDMMNFRFNV' A
#
# COMPACT_ATOMS: atom_id res chain seq x y z
N PHE A 1 11.54 3.91 -4.92
CA PHE A 1 11.39 4.83 -3.77
C PHE A 1 12.65 4.77 -2.91
N ARG A 2 12.83 5.66 -1.92
CA ARG A 2 14.00 5.62 -1.01
C ARG A 2 13.58 4.96 0.30
N LYS A 3 14.50 4.32 1.01
CA LYS A 3 14.21 3.78 2.35
C LYS A 3 13.67 4.90 3.24
N GLY A 4 12.55 4.66 3.92
CA GLY A 4 11.85 5.67 4.73
C GLY A 4 10.76 6.45 3.99
N THR A 5 10.50 6.18 2.70
CA THR A 5 9.38 6.79 1.98
C THR A 5 8.04 6.42 2.65
N LYS A 6 7.22 7.43 2.94
CA LYS A 6 5.88 7.25 3.50
C LYS A 6 4.85 6.91 2.41
N ALA A 7 3.74 6.29 2.78
CA ALA A 7 2.69 5.87 1.84
C ALA A 7 2.18 6.99 0.90
N PRO A 8 1.93 8.24 1.33
CA PRO A 8 1.52 9.32 0.43
C PRO A 8 2.59 9.67 -0.61
N GLN A 9 3.86 9.69 -0.20
CA GLN A 9 4.99 9.98 -1.07
C GLN A 9 5.19 8.85 -2.10
N ALA A 10 4.99 7.60 -1.69
CA ALA A 10 5.02 6.46 -2.60
C ALA A 10 3.89 6.54 -3.65
N ALA A 11 2.68 6.95 -3.24
CA ALA A 11 1.58 7.20 -4.16
C ALA A 11 1.92 8.35 -5.15
N GLY A 12 2.61 9.39 -4.68
CA GLY A 12 3.10 10.51 -5.48
C GLY A 12 4.04 10.13 -6.62
N ILE A 13 4.82 9.05 -6.45
CA ILE A 13 5.71 8.50 -7.50
C ILE A 13 4.90 7.98 -8.69
N ILE A 14 3.68 7.47 -8.46
CA ILE A 14 2.76 7.02 -9.51
C ILE A 14 2.11 8.24 -10.18
N HIS A 15 1.57 9.17 -9.37
CA HIS A 15 0.98 10.42 -9.85
C HIS A 15 0.98 11.47 -8.75
N SER A 16 1.35 12.72 -9.07
CA SER A 16 1.46 13.81 -8.08
C SER A 16 0.15 14.11 -7.35
N ASP A 17 -1.00 13.89 -8.00
CA ASP A 17 -2.31 14.11 -7.37
C ASP A 17 -2.65 13.06 -6.31
N PHE A 18 -2.07 11.85 -6.39
CA PHE A 18 -2.32 10.81 -5.38
C PHE A 18 -1.66 11.16 -4.05
N GLU A 19 -0.53 11.86 -4.06
CA GLU A 19 0.10 12.35 -2.83
C GLU A 19 -0.76 13.41 -2.15
N LYS A 20 -1.31 14.36 -2.93
CA LYS A 20 -2.18 15.43 -2.42
C LYS A 20 -3.53 14.90 -1.94
N GLY A 21 -4.13 14.01 -2.73
CA GLY A 21 -5.44 13.40 -2.49
C GLY A 21 -5.40 12.15 -1.62
N PHE A 22 -4.24 11.78 -1.05
CA PHE A 22 -4.07 10.52 -0.33
C PHE A 22 -5.07 10.37 0.83
N ILE A 23 -5.81 9.27 0.82
CA ILE A 23 -6.71 8.88 1.90
C ILE A 23 -6.03 7.80 2.75
N ARG A 24 -5.67 6.67 2.12
CA ARG A 24 -5.09 5.48 2.78
C ARG A 24 -4.47 4.54 1.76
N ALA A 25 -3.65 3.59 2.23
CA ALA A 25 -3.14 2.49 1.43
C ALA A 25 -3.65 1.15 1.96
N GLU A 26 -4.12 0.27 1.07
CA GLU A 26 -4.33 -1.14 1.34
C GLU A 26 -3.01 -1.87 1.06
N VAL A 27 -2.44 -2.55 2.05
CA VAL A 27 -1.10 -3.14 1.98
C VAL A 27 -1.15 -4.64 2.23
N ILE A 28 -0.53 -5.40 1.33
CA ILE A 28 -0.29 -6.84 1.48
C ILE A 28 1.22 -7.09 1.34
N LYS A 29 1.78 -7.91 2.24
CA LYS A 29 3.18 -8.34 2.12
C LYS A 29 3.31 -9.34 0.97
N TYR A 30 4.36 -9.18 0.15
CA TYR A 30 4.65 -10.08 -0.98
C TYR A 30 4.61 -11.56 -0.58
N GLU A 31 5.22 -11.92 0.54
CA GLU A 31 5.26 -13.30 1.03
C GLU A 31 3.86 -13.87 1.32
N ASP A 32 2.97 -13.07 1.93
CA ASP A 32 1.60 -13.49 2.22
C ASP A 32 0.80 -13.70 0.94
N PHE A 33 0.99 -12.84 -0.06
CA PHE A 33 0.35 -12.97 -1.37
C PHE A 33 0.84 -14.17 -2.15
N ILE A 34 2.15 -14.43 -2.19
CA ILE A 34 2.69 -15.62 -2.86
C ILE A 34 2.18 -16.89 -2.17
N ARG A 35 2.10 -16.91 -0.83
CA ARG A 35 1.61 -18.07 -0.09
C ARG A 35 0.12 -18.32 -0.31
N LEU A 36 -0.70 -17.27 -0.39
CA LEU A 36 -2.16 -17.38 -0.49
C LEU A 36 -2.67 -17.40 -1.95
N GLY A 37 -1.90 -16.84 -2.87
CA GLY A 37 -2.11 -16.89 -4.32
C GLY A 37 -3.10 -15.87 -4.89
N SER A 38 -3.78 -15.07 -4.05
CA SER A 38 -4.63 -13.97 -4.53
C SER A 38 -4.88 -12.90 -3.46
N GLU A 39 -5.23 -11.69 -3.91
CA GLU A 39 -5.63 -10.58 -3.03
C GLU A 39 -6.86 -10.94 -2.18
N ALA A 40 -7.87 -11.58 -2.79
CA ALA A 40 -9.09 -11.99 -2.10
C ALA A 40 -8.78 -12.94 -0.92
N LYS A 41 -7.91 -13.94 -1.14
CA LYS A 41 -7.49 -14.86 -0.08
C LYS A 41 -6.65 -14.17 1.00
N CYS A 42 -5.82 -13.18 0.64
CA CYS A 42 -5.11 -12.36 1.62
C CYS A 42 -6.08 -11.57 2.49
N LYS A 43 -7.13 -11.00 1.90
CA LYS A 43 -8.16 -10.27 2.62
C LYS A 43 -8.96 -11.17 3.55
N GLU A 44 -9.41 -12.33 3.08
CA GLU A 44 -10.12 -13.35 3.87
C GLU A 44 -9.27 -13.87 5.04
N ALA A 45 -7.96 -14.04 4.82
CA ALA A 45 -7.01 -14.48 5.84
C ALA A 45 -6.53 -13.35 6.79
N GLY A 46 -7.06 -12.12 6.66
CA GLY A 46 -6.67 -10.98 7.49
C GLY A 46 -5.23 -10.49 7.26
N LYS A 47 -4.68 -10.72 6.05
CA LYS A 47 -3.33 -10.32 5.63
C LYS A 47 -3.28 -9.02 4.82
N MET A 48 -4.41 -8.33 4.71
CA MET A 48 -4.50 -6.99 4.14
C MET A 48 -4.63 -5.96 5.26
N SER A 49 -3.64 -5.09 5.38
CA SER A 49 -3.67 -3.96 6.31
C SER A 49 -4.17 -2.70 5.63
N VAL A 50 -4.84 -1.82 6.38
CA VAL A 50 -5.22 -0.50 5.92
C VAL A 50 -4.37 0.53 6.66
N GLU A 51 -3.52 1.21 5.91
CA GLU A 51 -2.44 2.03 6.42
C GLU A 51 -2.63 3.51 6.11
N GLY A 52 -2.26 4.34 7.08
CA GLY A 52 -2.42 5.79 7.03
C GLY A 52 -1.22 6.53 6.44
N LYS A 53 -1.22 7.86 6.60
CA LYS A 53 -0.19 8.76 6.04
C LYS A 53 1.21 8.54 6.60
N ASP A 54 1.32 8.02 7.82
CA ASP A 54 2.59 7.80 8.50
C ASP A 54 3.21 6.42 8.24
N TYR A 55 2.52 5.56 7.48
CA TYR A 55 3.07 4.26 7.13
C TYR A 55 4.33 4.40 6.30
N VAL A 56 5.41 3.79 6.78
CA VAL A 56 6.68 3.71 6.06
C VAL A 56 6.64 2.48 5.18
N VAL A 57 6.67 2.70 3.86
CA VAL A 57 6.63 1.63 2.86
C VAL A 57 7.84 0.72 3.03
N GLN A 58 7.58 -0.58 3.07
CA GLN A 58 8.60 -1.61 3.13
C GLN A 58 8.83 -2.19 1.74
N ASP A 59 10.03 -2.74 1.55
CA ASP A 59 10.31 -3.53 0.35
C ASP A 59 9.39 -4.76 0.29
N GLY A 60 8.89 -5.06 -0.90
CA GLY A 60 7.91 -6.13 -1.11
C GLY A 60 6.48 -5.81 -0.66
N ASP A 61 6.15 -4.57 -0.31
CA ASP A 61 4.75 -4.19 -0.10
C ASP A 61 4.01 -4.10 -1.44
N MET A 62 2.93 -4.86 -1.56
CA MET A 62 1.91 -4.64 -2.59
C MET A 62 0.86 -3.69 -2.06
N MET A 63 0.73 -2.55 -2.72
CA MET A 63 -0.06 -1.43 -2.22
C MET A 63 -1.12 -1.03 -3.24
N ASN A 64 -2.35 -0.83 -2.75
CA ASN A 64 -3.40 -0.15 -3.48
C ASN A 64 -3.74 1.17 -2.79
N PHE A 65 -3.58 2.29 -3.50
CA PHE A 65 -3.77 3.62 -2.94
C PHE A 65 -5.19 4.12 -3.17
N ARG A 66 -5.86 4.54 -2.10
CA ARG A 66 -7.13 5.27 -2.19
C ARG A 66 -6.84 6.75 -2.11
N PHE A 67 -7.36 7.50 -3.08
CA PHE A 67 -7.24 8.94 -3.15
C PHE A 67 -8.59 9.56 -3.50
N ASN A 68 -8.77 10.84 -3.15
CA ASN A 68 -9.88 11.64 -3.65
C ASN A 68 -9.39 12.51 -4.81
N VAL A 69 -10.25 12.70 -5.82
CA VAL A 69 -10.02 13.62 -6.95
C VAL A 69 -10.76 14.93 -6.72
#